data_AF-A0A6N7GQ44-F1
#
_entry.id   AF-A0A6N7GQ44-F1
#
_cell.length_a   1.000
_cell.length_b   1.000
_cell.length_c   1.000
_cell.angle_alpha   90.00
_cell.angle_beta   90.00
_cell.angle_gamma   90.00
#
_symmetry.space_group_name_H-M   'P 1'
#
loop_
_entity.id
_entity.type
_entity.pdbx_description
1 polymer ?
#
loop_
_entity_poly.entity_id
_entity_poly.type
_entity_poly.pdbx_seq_one_letter_code
_entity_poly.pdbx_strand_id
1 'polypeptide(L)'
;MGRGGIVHAPAESAVLVLGPPRRGKSTSVVIPSVLTAPGAVVSTSTKPDVLMATAPARSRYGTVWAFDPTGQADLPDGVRRLRWSPLDAAGDWGAAKRIAAAMVGASPAAKGTRHESHWTSRASALLGPLLYAAASVRLQMRDVVGWV
;
A
#
# COMPACT_ATOMS: atom_id res chain seq x y z
N MET A 1 -34.49 -11.99 -13.93
CA MET A 1 -34.04 -13.29 -13.37
C MET A 1 -32.60 -13.49 -13.82
N GLY A 2 -31.62 -13.15 -12.98
CA GLY A 2 -30.21 -13.07 -13.36
C GLY A 2 -29.56 -14.45 -13.43
N ARG A 3 -28.97 -14.78 -14.58
CA ARG A 3 -28.20 -16.01 -14.80
C ARG A 3 -26.99 -16.02 -13.84
N GLY A 4 -26.76 -17.13 -13.14
CA GLY A 4 -25.72 -17.30 -12.12
C GLY A 4 -24.29 -17.32 -12.67
N GLY A 5 -23.85 -16.21 -13.26
CA GLY A 5 -22.51 -16.01 -13.80
C GLY A 5 -21.76 -14.89 -13.06
N ILE A 6 -20.48 -14.72 -13.41
CA ILE A 6 -19.64 -13.64 -12.88
C ILE A 6 -20.17 -12.31 -13.41
N VAL A 7 -20.33 -11.34 -12.52
CA VAL A 7 -20.73 -9.97 -12.87
C VAL A 7 -19.53 -9.05 -12.67
N HIS A 8 -19.19 -8.28 -13.70
CA HIS A 8 -18.12 -7.29 -13.67
C HIS A 8 -18.71 -5.88 -13.67
N ALA A 9 -18.09 -4.98 -12.91
CA ALA A 9 -18.30 -3.56 -13.10
C ALA A 9 -17.67 -3.11 -14.43
N PRO A 10 -18.16 -2.03 -15.05
CA PRO A 10 -17.50 -1.44 -16.21
C PRO A 10 -16.04 -1.06 -15.89
N ALA A 11 -15.20 -1.00 -16.93
CA ALA A 11 -13.85 -0.50 -16.79
C ALA A 11 -13.85 0.90 -16.16
N GLU A 12 -12.82 1.19 -15.34
CA GLU A 12 -12.62 2.50 -14.68
C GLU A 12 -13.74 2.93 -13.72
N SER A 13 -14.66 2.03 -13.37
CA SER A 13 -15.71 2.29 -12.37
C SER A 13 -15.25 1.90 -10.96
N ALA A 14 -15.51 2.78 -9.98
CA ALA A 14 -15.29 2.48 -8.58
C ALA A 14 -16.45 1.67 -7.99
N VAL A 15 -16.13 0.69 -7.14
CA VAL A 15 -17.12 -0.15 -6.44
C VAL A 15 -16.91 -0.03 -4.93
N LEU A 16 -17.97 0.27 -4.19
CA LEU A 16 -17.98 0.28 -2.73
C LEU A 16 -18.77 -0.94 -2.20
N VAL A 17 -18.10 -1.77 -1.41
CA VAL A 17 -18.73 -2.94 -0.76
C VAL A 17 -18.82 -2.70 0.75
N LEU A 18 -20.05 -2.56 1.24
CA LEU A 18 -20.34 -2.37 2.66
C LEU A 18 -20.80 -3.69 3.29
N GLY A 19 -20.27 -4.00 4.47
CA GLY A 19 -20.72 -5.14 5.24
C GLY A 19 -19.97 -5.28 6.56
N PRO A 20 -20.55 -5.95 7.57
CA PRO A 20 -19.92 -6.10 8.87
C PRO A 20 -18.59 -6.85 8.81
N PRO A 21 -17.71 -6.72 9.82
CA PRO A 21 -16.56 -7.60 9.98
C PRO A 21 -16.97 -9.07 9.93
N ARG A 22 -16.11 -9.92 9.35
CA ARG A 22 -16.30 -11.39 9.24
C ARG A 22 -17.53 -11.87 8.45
N ARG A 23 -18.16 -11.01 7.65
CA ARG A 23 -19.29 -11.38 6.76
C ARG A 23 -18.84 -11.71 5.33
N GLY A 24 -17.68 -12.33 5.18
CA GLY A 24 -17.24 -12.90 3.90
C GLY A 24 -16.83 -11.91 2.81
N LYS A 25 -16.79 -10.59 3.04
CA LYS A 25 -16.40 -9.59 2.01
C LYS A 25 -15.11 -9.93 1.25
N SER A 26 -14.08 -10.42 1.96
CA SER A 26 -12.84 -10.87 1.32
C SER A 26 -13.09 -12.05 0.39
N THR A 27 -13.79 -13.08 0.85
CA THR A 27 -14.05 -14.32 0.12
C THR A 27 -15.04 -14.15 -1.03
N SER A 28 -16.08 -13.34 -0.86
CA SER A 28 -17.15 -13.20 -1.86
C SER A 28 -16.91 -12.11 -2.88
N VAL A 29 -16.04 -11.14 -2.60
CA VAL A 29 -15.78 -10.01 -3.50
C VAL A 29 -14.29 -9.87 -3.80
N VAL A 30 -13.44 -9.64 -2.79
CA VAL A 30 -12.04 -9.26 -3.03
C VAL A 30 -11.27 -10.38 -3.74
N ILE A 31 -11.33 -11.62 -3.22
CA ILE A 31 -10.63 -12.78 -3.79
C ILE A 31 -11.10 -13.04 -5.23
N PRO A 32 -12.42 -13.17 -5.53
CA PRO A 32 -12.90 -13.29 -6.90
C PRO A 32 -12.43 -12.16 -7.82
N SER A 33 -12.47 -10.91 -7.36
CA SER A 33 -11.99 -9.76 -8.14
C SER A 33 -10.51 -9.86 -8.49
N VAL A 34 -9.65 -10.26 -7.54
CA VAL A 34 -8.21 -10.45 -7.78
C VAL A 34 -7.96 -11.60 -8.76
N LEU A 35 -8.67 -12.72 -8.59
CA LEU A 35 -8.51 -13.91 -9.44
C LEU A 35 -8.96 -13.67 -10.89
N THR A 36 -10.01 -12.88 -11.08
CA THR A 36 -10.62 -12.63 -12.39
C THR A 36 -10.15 -11.34 -13.05
N ALA A 37 -9.30 -10.56 -12.39
CA ALA A 37 -8.78 -9.33 -12.94
C ALA A 37 -7.98 -9.58 -14.24
N PRO A 38 -8.25 -8.83 -15.32
CA PRO A 38 -7.64 -9.06 -16.62
C PRO A 38 -6.15 -8.66 -16.70
N GLY A 39 -5.63 -7.97 -15.68
CA GLY A 39 -4.27 -7.45 -15.66
C GLY A 39 -3.63 -7.48 -14.27
N ALA A 40 -2.63 -6.63 -14.06
CA ALA A 40 -1.98 -6.47 -12.76
C ALA A 40 -2.95 -5.97 -11.69
N VAL A 41 -2.75 -6.42 -10.44
CA VAL A 41 -3.60 -6.06 -9.31
C VAL A 41 -2.73 -5.66 -8.13
N VAL A 42 -3.09 -4.56 -7.47
CA VAL A 42 -2.60 -4.21 -6.13
C VAL A 42 -3.76 -4.42 -5.16
N SER A 43 -3.55 -5.27 -4.16
CA SER A 43 -4.52 -5.53 -3.10
C SER A 43 -3.88 -5.22 -1.76
N THR A 44 -4.59 -4.47 -0.92
CA THR A 44 -4.20 -4.21 0.48
C THR A 44 -5.09 -5.03 1.41
N SER A 45 -4.49 -5.68 2.41
CA SER A 45 -5.22 -6.41 3.45
C SER A 45 -4.43 -6.33 4.75
N THR A 46 -5.14 -6.32 5.88
CA THR A 46 -4.54 -6.44 7.21
C THR A 46 -4.31 -7.90 7.61
N LYS A 47 -4.68 -8.85 6.75
CA LYS A 47 -4.51 -10.29 6.92
C LYS A 47 -3.89 -10.91 5.67
N PRO A 48 -3.17 -12.03 5.79
CA PRO A 48 -2.59 -12.70 4.62
C PRO A 48 -3.63 -13.46 3.77
N ASP A 49 -4.91 -13.49 4.18
CA ASP A 49 -5.98 -14.31 3.58
C ASP A 49 -6.14 -14.11 2.06
N VAL A 50 -6.16 -12.86 1.60
CA VAL A 50 -6.27 -12.55 0.16
C VAL A 50 -5.03 -13.03 -0.60
N LEU A 51 -3.83 -12.82 -0.05
CA LEU A 51 -2.58 -13.26 -0.68
C LEU A 51 -2.53 -14.79 -0.76
N MET A 52 -2.81 -15.48 0.35
CA MET A 52 -2.84 -16.95 0.42
C MET A 52 -3.81 -17.55 -0.60
N ALA A 53 -5.00 -16.99 -0.72
CA ALA A 53 -6.04 -17.51 -1.60
C ALA A 53 -5.76 -17.26 -3.09
N THR A 54 -4.98 -16.24 -3.43
CA THR A 54 -4.84 -15.78 -4.82
C THR A 54 -3.47 -16.02 -5.42
N ALA A 55 -2.41 -16.08 -4.61
CA ALA A 55 -1.04 -16.25 -5.09
C ALA A 55 -0.84 -17.48 -5.99
N PRO A 56 -1.34 -18.70 -5.66
CA PRO A 56 -1.12 -19.88 -6.51
C PRO A 56 -1.71 -19.77 -7.92
N ALA A 57 -2.81 -19.04 -8.07
CA ALA A 57 -3.43 -18.81 -9.38
C ALA A 57 -2.74 -17.66 -10.12
N ARG A 58 -2.43 -16.57 -9.41
CA ARG A 58 -1.81 -15.37 -9.99
C ARG A 58 -0.35 -15.60 -10.40
N SER A 59 0.38 -16.46 -9.70
CA SER A 59 1.76 -16.84 -10.04
C SER A 59 1.88 -17.54 -11.40
N ARG A 60 0.80 -18.15 -11.90
CA ARG A 60 0.75 -18.75 -13.24
C ARG A 60 0.75 -17.71 -14.36
N TYR A 61 0.36 -16.48 -14.07
CA TYR A 61 0.27 -15.39 -15.07
C TYR A 61 1.42 -14.38 -14.95
N GLY A 62 2.15 -14.36 -13.84
CA GLY A 62 3.23 -13.41 -13.62
C GLY A 62 3.78 -13.43 -12.21
N THR A 63 4.63 -12.44 -11.90
CA THR A 63 5.26 -12.35 -10.60
C THR A 63 4.28 -11.84 -9.53
N VAL A 64 4.18 -12.54 -8.41
CA VAL A 64 3.42 -12.10 -7.24
C VAL A 64 4.39 -11.48 -6.23
N TRP A 65 4.08 -10.25 -5.80
CA TRP A 65 4.86 -9.51 -4.81
C TRP A 65 4.06 -9.33 -3.52
N ALA A 66 4.73 -9.42 -2.38
CA ALA A 66 4.17 -9.10 -1.08
C ALA A 66 4.99 -8.02 -0.39
N PHE A 67 4.35 -6.88 -0.13
CA PHE A 67 4.93 -5.82 0.70
C PHE A 67 4.46 -6.00 2.14
N ASP A 68 5.40 -6.35 3.00
CA ASP A 68 5.19 -6.46 4.44
C ASP A 68 6.39 -5.81 5.14
N PRO A 69 6.27 -4.53 5.55
CA PRO A 69 7.37 -3.81 6.19
C PRO A 69 7.62 -4.27 7.63
N THR A 70 6.68 -4.97 8.28
CA THR A 70 6.90 -5.52 9.64
C THR A 70 7.66 -6.85 9.59
N GLY A 71 7.64 -7.52 8.44
CA GLY A 71 8.31 -8.82 8.25
C GLY A 71 7.65 -9.95 9.04
N GLN A 72 6.42 -9.75 9.51
CA GLN A 72 5.70 -10.70 10.36
C GLN A 72 5.02 -11.82 9.57
N ALA A 73 4.78 -11.62 8.27
CA ALA A 73 4.15 -12.63 7.43
C ALA A 73 5.18 -13.56 6.78
N ASP A 74 4.97 -14.86 6.98
CA ASP A 74 5.56 -15.89 6.14
C ASP A 74 4.97 -15.80 4.74
N LEU A 75 5.84 -15.88 3.73
CA LEU A 75 5.43 -15.75 2.34
C LEU A 75 5.18 -17.14 1.73
N PRO A 76 4.07 -17.34 1.01
CA PRO A 76 3.84 -18.56 0.26
C PRO A 76 4.90 -18.80 -0.81
N ASP A 77 5.05 -20.05 -1.21
CA ASP A 77 5.91 -20.43 -2.33
C ASP A 77 5.54 -19.64 -3.60
N GLY A 78 6.56 -19.15 -4.30
CA GLY A 78 6.41 -18.35 -5.50
C GLY A 78 6.05 -16.87 -5.27
N VAL A 79 5.88 -16.43 -4.02
CA VAL A 79 5.68 -15.00 -3.68
C VAL A 79 7.01 -14.34 -3.36
N ARG A 80 7.29 -13.21 -4.03
CA ARG A 80 8.51 -12.42 -3.80
C ARG A 80 8.27 -11.32 -2.77
N ARG A 81 9.16 -11.20 -1.79
CA ARG A 81 9.13 -10.07 -0.85
C ARG A 81 9.45 -8.78 -1.60
N LEU A 82 8.54 -7.82 -1.54
CA LEU A 82 8.79 -6.47 -2.02
C LEU A 82 9.50 -5.68 -0.93
N ARG A 83 10.63 -5.07 -1.29
CA ARG A 83 11.31 -4.07 -0.47
C ARG A 83 11.10 -2.72 -1.13
N TRP A 84 10.84 -1.70 -0.32
CA TRP A 84 10.60 -0.34 -0.79
C TRP A 84 11.16 0.65 0.22
N SER A 85 11.79 1.71 -0.28
CA SER A 85 12.20 2.86 0.50
C SER A 85 11.57 4.13 -0.06
N PRO A 86 11.06 5.05 0.77
CA PRO A 86 10.62 6.37 0.28
C PRO A 86 11.76 7.18 -0.35
N LEU A 87 13.02 6.85 -0.06
CA LEU A 87 14.18 7.47 -0.71
C LEU A 87 14.25 7.14 -2.21
N ASP A 88 13.73 5.98 -2.64
CA ASP A 88 13.64 5.59 -4.05
C ASP A 88 12.74 6.56 -4.85
N ALA A 89 11.81 7.24 -4.15
CA ALA A 89 10.89 8.22 -4.71
C ALA A 89 11.32 9.68 -4.46
N ALA A 90 12.47 9.93 -3.82
CA ALA A 90 12.93 11.26 -3.41
C ALA A 90 14.10 11.80 -4.27
N GLY A 91 14.21 11.34 -5.53
CA GLY A 91 15.36 11.65 -6.40
C GLY A 91 15.51 13.12 -6.83
N ASP A 92 14.48 13.94 -6.63
CA ASP A 92 14.52 15.39 -6.80
C ASP A 92 13.71 16.08 -5.69
N TRP A 93 13.90 17.40 -5.55
CA TRP A 93 13.23 18.20 -4.51
C TRP A 93 11.69 18.11 -4.55
N GLY A 94 11.11 18.12 -5.76
CA GLY A 94 9.67 18.01 -5.93
C GLY A 94 9.14 16.62 -5.55
N ALA A 95 9.85 15.58 -5.94
CA ALA A 95 9.54 14.19 -5.59
C ALA A 95 9.68 13.96 -4.07
N ALA A 96 10.73 14.48 -3.44
CA ALA A 96 10.93 14.41 -2.00
C ALA A 96 9.80 15.06 -1.21
N LYS A 97 9.34 16.25 -1.62
CA LYS A 97 8.17 16.91 -1.01
C LYS A 97 6.88 16.08 -1.17
N ARG A 98 6.66 15.48 -2.35
CA ARG A 98 5.46 14.66 -2.61
C ARG A 98 5.44 13.41 -1.74
N ILE A 99 6.55 12.67 -1.66
CA ILE A 99 6.59 11.47 -0.82
C ILE A 99 6.51 11.82 0.66
N ALA A 100 7.13 12.92 1.11
CA ALA A 100 7.01 13.40 2.48
C ALA A 100 5.54 13.73 2.85
N ALA A 101 4.84 14.46 1.99
CA ALA A 101 3.43 14.78 2.20
C ALA A 101 2.55 13.50 2.23
N ALA A 102 2.81 12.53 1.35
CA ALA A 102 2.11 11.26 1.35
C ALA A 102 2.34 10.46 2.63
N MET A 103 3.58 10.39 3.12
CA MET A 103 3.93 9.70 4.36
C MET A 103 3.27 10.33 5.58
N VAL A 104 3.33 11.67 5.69
CA VAL A 104 2.73 12.39 6.81
C VAL A 104 1.20 12.29 6.77
N GLY A 105 0.60 12.39 5.58
CA GLY A 105 -0.85 12.23 5.41
C GLY A 105 -1.36 10.81 5.72
N ALA A 106 -0.53 9.78 5.53
CA ALA A 106 -0.86 8.41 5.88
C ALA A 106 -0.81 8.12 7.39
N SER A 107 -0.21 9.02 8.19
CA SER A 107 -0.13 8.92 9.65
C SER A 107 -0.60 10.22 10.33
N PRO A 108 -1.90 10.56 10.25
CA PRO A 108 -2.43 11.75 10.90
C PRO A 108 -2.13 11.72 12.40
N ALA A 109 -1.75 12.87 12.96
CA ALA A 109 -1.57 13.01 14.40
C ALA A 109 -2.87 12.59 15.12
N ALA A 110 -2.75 11.99 16.31
CA ALA A 110 -3.87 11.43 17.05
C ALA A 110 -5.08 12.40 17.07
N LYS A 111 -6.24 11.91 16.58
CA LYS A 111 -7.50 12.65 16.57
C LYS A 111 -7.76 13.26 17.95
N GLY A 112 -7.79 14.59 18.04
CA GLY A 112 -8.09 15.32 19.28
C GLY A 112 -7.19 16.50 19.60
N THR A 113 -6.04 16.66 18.93
CA THR A 113 -5.23 17.88 19.08
C THR A 113 -5.81 19.03 18.25
N ARG A 114 -6.07 20.19 18.88
CA ARG A 114 -6.54 21.44 18.22
C ARG A 114 -5.60 22.01 17.12
N HIS A 115 -4.53 21.29 16.77
CA HIS A 115 -3.46 21.72 15.86
C HIS A 115 -2.98 20.61 14.90
N GLU A 116 -3.81 19.61 14.59
CA GLU A 116 -3.44 18.48 13.70
C GLU A 116 -2.87 18.95 12.35
N SER A 117 -3.49 19.94 11.71
CA SER A 117 -3.02 20.51 10.44
C SER A 117 -1.67 21.23 10.57
N HIS A 118 -1.41 21.87 11.71
CA HIS A 118 -0.15 22.54 12.00
C HIS A 118 0.99 21.54 12.14
N TRP A 119 0.77 20.45 12.88
CA TRP A 119 1.75 19.37 13.05
C TRP A 119 2.00 18.62 11.74
N THR A 120 0.96 18.32 10.97
CA THR A 120 1.05 17.71 9.64
C THR A 120 1.89 18.57 8.69
N SER A 121 1.65 19.88 8.68
CA SER A 121 2.41 20.82 7.86
C SER A 121 3.90 20.88 8.27
N ARG A 122 4.18 21.02 9.57
CA ARG A 122 5.57 21.04 10.09
C ARG A 122 6.30 19.74 9.84
N ALA A 123 5.65 18.60 10.06
CA ALA A 123 6.24 17.29 9.79
C ALA A 123 6.58 17.13 8.31
N SER A 124 5.70 17.56 7.40
CA SER A 124 5.98 17.51 5.95
C SER A 124 7.13 18.45 5.56
N ALA A 125 7.16 19.66 6.13
CA ALA A 125 8.21 20.65 5.89
C ALA A 125 9.58 20.20 6.41
N LEU A 126 9.62 19.41 7.48
CA LEU A 126 10.84 18.79 8.00
C LEU A 126 11.26 17.56 7.18
N LEU A 127 10.33 16.65 6.92
CA LEU A 127 10.64 15.35 6.30
C LEU A 127 11.13 15.48 4.86
N GLY A 128 10.58 16.43 4.07
CA GLY A 128 10.97 16.66 2.68
C GLY A 128 12.49 16.90 2.49
N PRO A 129 13.08 17.92 3.15
CA PRO A 129 14.52 18.14 3.17
C PRO A 129 15.35 16.94 3.58
N LEU A 130 14.94 16.21 4.62
CA LEU A 130 15.69 15.05 5.10
C LEU A 130 15.70 13.93 4.06
N LEU A 131 14.55 13.61 3.46
CA LEU A 131 14.49 12.60 2.39
C LEU A 131 15.30 13.02 1.17
N TYR A 132 15.23 14.29 0.77
CA TYR A 132 16.00 14.81 -0.37
C TYR A 132 17.52 14.75 -0.12
N ALA A 133 17.96 15.17 1.07
CA ALA A 133 19.37 15.13 1.45
C ALA A 133 19.89 13.68 1.43
N ALA A 134 19.18 12.76 2.08
CA ALA A 134 19.56 11.34 2.10
C ALA A 134 19.59 10.72 0.70
N ALA A 135 18.59 10.99 -0.14
CA ALA A 135 18.56 10.48 -1.52
C ALA A 135 19.72 11.03 -2.37
N SER A 136 20.05 12.31 -2.23
CA SER A 136 21.11 12.98 -2.99
C SER A 136 22.50 12.41 -2.72
N VAL A 137 22.73 11.91 -1.51
CA VAL A 137 23.99 11.26 -1.10
C VAL A 137 23.88 9.74 -0.94
N ARG A 138 22.79 9.14 -1.44
CA ARG A 138 22.52 7.68 -1.45
C ARG A 138 22.61 7.02 -0.06
N LEU A 139 22.12 7.71 0.96
CA LEU A 139 21.95 7.18 2.31
C LEU A 139 20.73 6.26 2.40
N GLN A 140 20.56 5.64 3.57
CA GLN A 140 19.46 4.72 3.89
C GLN A 140 18.43 5.40 4.80
N MET A 141 17.21 4.85 4.86
CA MET A 141 16.18 5.40 5.76
C MET A 141 16.57 5.37 7.24
N ARG A 142 17.48 4.48 7.64
CA ARG A 142 18.02 4.46 9.01
C ARG A 142 18.79 5.73 9.36
N ASP A 143 19.47 6.34 8.37
CA ASP A 143 20.25 7.55 8.56
C ASP A 143 19.31 8.74 8.75
N VAL A 144 18.24 8.81 7.96
CA VAL A 144 17.16 9.80 8.11
C VAL A 144 16.53 9.73 9.50
N VAL A 145 16.24 8.52 9.98
CA VAL A 145 15.69 8.32 11.34
C VAL A 145 16.66 8.81 12.40
N GLY A 146 17.97 8.68 12.19
CA GLY A 146 18.98 9.19 13.12
C GLY A 146 19.12 10.72 13.17
N TRP A 147 18.46 11.46 12.26
CA TRP A 147 18.48 12.93 12.23
C TRP A 147 17.31 13.58 12.96
N VAL A 148 16.34 12.79 13.42
CA VAL A 148 15.11 13.22 14.12
C VAL A 148 15.24 12.89 15.59
#